data_AF-A0A9Q0SKL3-F1
#
_entry.id   AF-A0A9Q0SKL3-F1
#
_cell.length_a   1.000
_cell.length_b   1.000
_cell.length_c   1.000
_cell.angle_alpha   90.00
_cell.angle_beta   90.00
_cell.angle_gamma   90.00
#
_symmetry.space_group_name_H-M   'P 1'
#
loop_
_entity.id
_entity.type
_entity.pdbx_description
1 polymer ?
#
loop_
_entity_poly.entity_id
_entity_poly.type
_entity_poly.pdbx_seq_one_letter_code
_entity_poly.pdbx_strand_id
1 'polypeptide(L)'
;MSCPWDVFHVLKLSTPQKHIYGQIYIPEINWILMVLTLAVTVGFQDTTFIGNAYGLACMTVMFITTFLMALVIIFVWQKSVILAACFLIFFWFIEGVYLSAALMKVPQGGWAPLVLSAVFLLIMYIWHYGIRKKYNFDLHNKVSLKWILGLGPSLGIVRVPGIGLIYSELATGVPAIFSHFVTNLPAFHKVLVFVCVKSVPVPYVPPEERFLIGRVCPRPYRMYRCIVRYGYKDIQRDDGNFENKLIQSIAEFIQMEAVEPQFSSSESPSLDGRMAVMSINPVQSSLSLIASEQDFISIDESIQSSRSLTLQSLRSAYDDENPQIRRRHVRFQLPSNPGMDPLVREELTDLVQAKEAGVAYIMGHSYVKARRSSSFLKKLAIDIGYSFLRKNCRGPAVALNIPHISLIEVGMIYYV
;
A
#
# COMPACT_ATOMS: atom_id res chain seq x y z
N MET A 1 -11.67 -6.45 1.59
CA MET A 1 -11.73 -7.04 0.24
C MET A 1 -10.75 -6.28 -0.62
N SER A 2 -9.64 -6.91 -1.01
CA SER A 2 -8.72 -6.31 -1.98
C SER A 2 -9.40 -6.38 -3.36
N CYS A 3 -9.57 -5.25 -4.01
CA CYS A 3 -10.29 -5.15 -5.26
C CYS A 3 -9.49 -5.81 -6.40
N PRO A 4 -10.15 -6.41 -7.41
CA PRO A 4 -9.49 -6.88 -8.63
C PRO A 4 -8.71 -5.77 -9.38
N TRP A 5 -9.03 -4.51 -9.09
CA TRP A 5 -8.42 -3.31 -9.66
C TRP A 5 -7.00 -3.00 -9.17
N ASP A 6 -6.46 -3.73 -8.17
CA ASP A 6 -5.08 -3.55 -7.69
C ASP A 6 -4.04 -3.81 -8.82
N VAL A 7 -4.40 -4.59 -9.85
CA VAL A 7 -3.59 -4.78 -11.07
C VAL A 7 -3.40 -3.48 -11.85
N PHE A 8 -4.45 -2.65 -11.90
CA PHE A 8 -4.51 -1.44 -12.73
C PHE A 8 -4.09 -0.18 -11.97
N HIS A 9 -4.14 -0.19 -10.64
CA HIS A 9 -3.72 0.94 -9.79
C HIS A 9 -2.23 1.30 -9.90
N VAL A 10 -1.45 0.49 -10.62
CA VAL A 10 0.00 0.70 -10.81
C VAL A 10 0.36 1.40 -12.13
N LEU A 11 -0.64 1.83 -12.90
CA LEU A 11 -0.44 2.57 -14.15
C LEU A 11 -0.30 4.07 -13.91
N LYS A 12 0.49 4.77 -14.75
CA LYS A 12 0.82 6.18 -14.54
C LYS A 12 -0.40 7.04 -14.88
N LEU A 13 -1.14 7.43 -13.85
CA LEU A 13 -2.16 8.47 -13.97
C LEU A 13 -1.48 9.78 -14.41
N SER A 14 -1.55 10.08 -15.70
CA SER A 14 -1.11 11.35 -16.24
C SER A 14 -2.32 12.27 -16.21
N THR A 15 -2.49 13.01 -15.12
CA THR A 15 -3.51 14.06 -15.07
C THR A 15 -3.08 15.19 -16.00
N PRO A 16 -3.80 15.48 -17.09
CA PRO A 16 -3.62 16.77 -17.76
C PRO A 16 -4.00 17.87 -16.77
N GLN A 17 -3.36 19.03 -16.94
CA GLN A 17 -3.43 20.29 -16.19
C GLN A 17 -4.55 20.50 -15.15
N LYS A 18 -4.18 21.19 -14.05
CA LYS A 18 -4.93 21.56 -12.82
C LYS A 18 -6.39 22.06 -12.94
N HIS A 19 -6.97 22.22 -14.12
CA HIS A 19 -8.28 22.87 -14.30
C HIS A 19 -9.40 21.99 -14.85
N ILE A 20 -9.15 20.74 -15.22
CA ILE A 20 -10.23 19.84 -15.70
C ILE A 20 -10.39 18.66 -14.74
N TYR A 21 -11.27 18.85 -13.76
CA TYR A 21 -11.72 17.78 -12.88
C TYR A 21 -12.61 16.82 -13.71
N GLY A 22 -12.19 15.56 -13.89
CA GLY A 22 -13.08 14.49 -14.38
C GLY A 22 -12.52 13.54 -15.44
N GLN A 23 -11.37 13.81 -16.05
CA GLN A 23 -10.78 12.91 -17.04
C GLN A 23 -9.58 12.14 -16.47
N ILE A 24 -9.82 10.86 -16.15
CA ILE A 24 -8.77 9.91 -15.79
C ILE A 24 -8.20 9.34 -17.09
N TYR A 25 -7.13 9.95 -17.61
CA TYR A 25 -6.39 9.41 -18.75
C TYR A 25 -5.24 8.53 -18.26
N ILE A 26 -5.30 7.25 -18.62
CA ILE A 26 -4.22 6.29 -18.35
C ILE A 26 -3.64 5.90 -19.72
N PRO A 27 -2.50 6.47 -20.12
CA PRO A 27 -1.95 6.29 -21.46
C PRO A 27 -1.72 4.81 -21.80
N GLU A 28 -1.27 4.01 -20.83
CA GLU A 28 -0.99 2.59 -21.02
C GLU A 28 -2.24 1.80 -21.37
N ILE A 29 -3.38 2.09 -20.72
CA ILE A 29 -4.66 1.42 -21.01
C ILE A 29 -5.13 1.82 -22.41
N ASN A 30 -5.00 3.09 -22.79
CA ASN A 30 -5.45 3.56 -24.09
C ASN A 30 -4.69 2.90 -25.24
N TRP A 31 -3.37 2.69 -25.10
CA TRP A 31 -2.58 1.93 -26.06
C TRP A 31 -3.00 0.45 -26.14
N ILE A 32 -3.24 -0.21 -24.99
CA ILE A 32 -3.75 -1.58 -24.96
C ILE A 32 -5.12 -1.66 -25.65
N LEU A 33 -6.01 -0.71 -25.38
CA LEU A 33 -7.34 -0.63 -25.97
C LEU A 33 -7.25 -0.48 -27.50
N MET A 34 -6.37 0.42 -27.98
CA MET A 34 -6.14 0.62 -29.41
C MET A 34 -5.62 -0.64 -30.10
N VAL A 35 -4.65 -1.33 -29.50
CA VAL A 35 -4.11 -2.59 -30.05
C VAL A 35 -5.20 -3.67 -30.07
N LEU A 36 -5.99 -3.78 -29.01
CA LEU A 36 -7.07 -4.75 -28.92
C LEU A 36 -8.18 -4.48 -29.94
N THR A 37 -8.60 -3.22 -30.12
CA THR A 37 -9.62 -2.87 -31.11
C THR A 37 -9.12 -3.11 -32.53
N LEU A 38 -7.88 -2.75 -32.84
CA LEU A 38 -7.26 -3.03 -34.14
C LEU A 38 -7.20 -4.55 -34.41
N ALA A 39 -6.80 -5.35 -33.42
CA ALA A 39 -6.72 -6.80 -33.54
C ALA A 39 -8.09 -7.44 -33.82
N VAL A 40 -9.15 -6.95 -33.15
CA VAL A 40 -10.53 -7.40 -33.39
C VAL A 40 -11.00 -7.00 -34.79
N THR A 41 -10.76 -5.76 -35.22
CA THR A 41 -11.16 -5.29 -36.56
C THR A 41 -10.46 -6.07 -37.68
N VAL A 42 -9.14 -6.29 -37.55
CA VAL A 42 -8.35 -7.06 -38.53
C VAL A 42 -8.68 -8.56 -38.50
N GLY A 43 -9.00 -9.11 -37.33
CA GLY A 43 -9.31 -10.53 -37.18
C GLY A 43 -10.69 -10.92 -37.73
N PHE A 44 -11.68 -10.04 -37.61
CA PHE A 44 -13.03 -10.34 -38.09
C PHE A 44 -13.28 -9.95 -39.54
N GLN A 45 -12.76 -8.80 -40.00
CA GLN A 45 -12.86 -8.23 -41.35
C GLN A 45 -14.30 -7.94 -41.86
N ASP A 46 -15.28 -8.69 -41.38
CA ASP A 46 -16.68 -8.67 -41.76
C ASP A 46 -17.55 -8.00 -40.68
N THR A 47 -18.44 -7.12 -41.11
CA THR A 47 -19.35 -6.37 -40.24
C THR A 47 -20.41 -7.26 -39.58
N THR A 48 -20.79 -8.38 -40.20
CA THR A 48 -21.80 -9.32 -39.69
C THR A 48 -21.29 -10.10 -38.48
N PHE A 49 -20.05 -10.59 -38.53
CA PHE A 49 -19.43 -11.31 -37.41
C PHE A 49 -19.16 -10.38 -36.23
N ILE A 50 -18.72 -9.14 -36.49
CA ILE A 50 -18.56 -8.10 -35.47
C ILE A 50 -19.91 -7.78 -34.82
N GLY A 51 -20.97 -7.65 -35.62
CA GLY A 51 -22.33 -7.41 -35.13
C GLY A 51 -22.84 -8.53 -34.22
N ASN A 52 -22.60 -9.80 -34.59
CA ASN A 52 -22.97 -10.95 -33.77
C ASN A 52 -22.20 -10.99 -32.43
N ALA A 53 -20.90 -10.69 -32.46
CA ALA A 53 -20.07 -10.60 -31.25
C ALA A 53 -20.52 -9.49 -30.31
N TYR A 54 -20.72 -8.28 -30.84
CA TYR A 54 -21.21 -7.13 -30.07
C TYR A 54 -22.60 -7.40 -29.48
N GLY A 55 -23.51 -7.97 -30.28
CA GLY A 55 -24.85 -8.37 -29.83
C GLY A 55 -24.81 -9.33 -28.64
N LEU A 56 -23.98 -10.38 -28.70
CA LEU A 56 -23.82 -11.30 -27.57
C LEU A 56 -23.28 -10.61 -26.31
N ALA A 57 -22.26 -9.75 -26.47
CA ALA A 57 -21.66 -9.02 -25.34
C ALA A 57 -22.67 -8.07 -24.67
N CYS A 58 -23.38 -7.24 -25.45
CA CYS A 58 -24.37 -6.31 -24.94
C CYS A 58 -25.54 -7.02 -24.27
N MET A 59 -26.10 -8.08 -24.87
CA MET A 59 -27.19 -8.83 -24.27
C MET A 59 -26.78 -9.51 -22.96
N THR A 60 -25.54 -10.02 -22.87
CA THR A 60 -25.01 -10.61 -21.63
C THR A 60 -24.86 -9.56 -20.53
N VAL A 61 -24.36 -8.36 -20.87
CA VAL A 61 -24.26 -7.24 -19.92
C VAL A 61 -25.64 -6.80 -19.45
N MET A 62 -26.61 -6.63 -20.36
CA MET A 62 -27.99 -6.28 -20.01
C MET A 62 -28.60 -7.29 -19.03
N PHE A 63 -28.47 -8.59 -19.32
CA PHE A 63 -28.94 -9.68 -18.46
C PHE A 63 -28.34 -9.63 -17.04
N ILE A 64 -27.03 -9.40 -16.93
CA ILE A 64 -26.36 -9.24 -15.63
C ILE A 64 -26.84 -7.97 -14.92
N THR A 65 -27.01 -6.86 -15.64
CA THR A 65 -27.49 -5.60 -15.05
C THR A 65 -28.93 -5.71 -14.56
N THR A 66 -29.79 -6.51 -15.19
CA THR A 66 -31.17 -6.76 -14.71
C THR A 66 -31.16 -7.47 -13.35
N PHE A 67 -30.28 -8.46 -13.17
CA PHE A 67 -30.09 -9.10 -11.86
C PHE A 67 -29.53 -8.11 -10.83
N LEU A 68 -28.55 -7.28 -11.21
CA LEU A 68 -27.99 -6.25 -10.34
C LEU A 68 -29.06 -5.21 -9.94
N MET A 69 -29.91 -4.78 -10.88
CA MET A 69 -31.00 -3.83 -10.62
C MET A 69 -32.03 -4.41 -9.65
N ALA A 70 -32.35 -5.70 -9.76
CA ALA A 70 -33.20 -6.36 -8.77
C ALA A 70 -32.59 -6.31 -7.36
N LEU A 71 -31.28 -6.54 -7.22
CA LEU A 71 -30.57 -6.38 -5.95
C LEU A 71 -30.59 -4.92 -5.46
N VAL A 72 -30.43 -3.94 -6.35
CA VAL A 72 -30.49 -2.51 -6.01
C VAL A 72 -31.87 -2.11 -5.48
N ILE A 73 -32.96 -2.59 -6.09
CA ILE A 73 -34.33 -2.32 -5.63
C ILE A 73 -34.54 -2.83 -4.20
N ILE A 74 -33.97 -3.99 -3.86
CA ILE A 74 -34.05 -4.60 -2.54
C ILE A 74 -33.17 -3.86 -1.53
N PHE A 75 -31.86 -3.73 -1.82
CA PHE A 75 -30.88 -3.26 -0.84
C PHE A 75 -30.76 -1.73 -0.76
N VAL A 76 -30.85 -1.02 -1.88
CA VAL A 76 -30.64 0.44 -1.94
C VAL A 76 -31.97 1.17 -1.81
N TRP A 77 -32.99 0.76 -2.55
CA TRP A 77 -34.30 1.43 -2.52
C TRP A 77 -35.25 0.89 -1.45
N GLN A 78 -34.89 -0.21 -0.77
CA GLN A 78 -35.65 -0.79 0.34
C GLN A 78 -37.13 -1.02 -0.01
N LYS A 79 -37.43 -1.40 -1.27
CA LYS A 79 -38.79 -1.70 -1.73
C LYS A 79 -39.14 -3.16 -1.48
N SER A 80 -40.43 -3.49 -1.59
CA SER A 80 -40.91 -4.85 -1.35
C SER A 80 -40.22 -5.86 -2.28
N VAL A 81 -39.83 -7.00 -1.73
CA VAL A 81 -39.18 -8.09 -2.47
C VAL A 81 -40.07 -8.57 -3.63
N ILE A 82 -41.39 -8.51 -3.46
CA ILE A 82 -42.37 -8.85 -4.50
C ILE A 82 -42.21 -7.96 -5.73
N LEU A 83 -42.05 -6.65 -5.55
CA LEU A 83 -41.87 -5.71 -6.66
C LEU A 83 -40.56 -5.98 -7.41
N ALA A 84 -39.47 -6.25 -6.66
CA ALA A 84 -38.19 -6.63 -7.26
C ALA A 84 -38.28 -7.96 -8.01
N ALA A 85 -38.98 -8.96 -7.47
CA ALA A 85 -39.19 -10.25 -8.12
C ALA A 85 -40.04 -10.13 -9.40
N CYS A 86 -41.12 -9.34 -9.38
CA CYS A 86 -41.94 -9.06 -10.56
C CYS A 86 -41.12 -8.38 -11.67
N PHE A 87 -40.34 -7.35 -11.32
CA PHE A 87 -39.42 -6.69 -12.24
C PHE A 87 -38.41 -7.69 -12.82
N LEU A 88 -37.74 -8.45 -11.96
CA LEU A 88 -36.73 -9.42 -12.38
C LEU A 88 -37.32 -10.43 -13.34
N ILE A 89 -38.42 -11.09 -12.99
CA ILE A 89 -39.04 -12.14 -13.83
C ILE A 89 -39.43 -11.58 -15.20
N PHE A 90 -40.03 -10.40 -15.26
CA PHE A 90 -40.48 -9.80 -16.52
C PHE A 90 -39.30 -9.50 -17.47
N PHE A 91 -38.29 -8.75 -16.98
CA PHE A 91 -37.14 -8.39 -17.81
C PHE A 91 -36.23 -9.59 -18.08
N TRP A 92 -36.01 -10.45 -17.09
CA TRP A 92 -35.24 -11.68 -17.24
C TRP A 92 -35.84 -12.61 -18.30
N PHE A 93 -37.16 -12.71 -18.38
CA PHE A 93 -37.81 -13.54 -19.41
C PHE A 93 -37.52 -13.00 -20.81
N ILE A 94 -37.74 -11.71 -21.04
CA ILE A 94 -37.51 -11.07 -22.34
C ILE A 94 -36.02 -11.18 -22.72
N GLU A 95 -35.13 -10.79 -21.82
CA GLU A 95 -33.69 -10.83 -22.06
C GLU A 95 -33.16 -12.24 -22.19
N GLY A 96 -33.71 -13.20 -21.45
CA GLY A 96 -33.37 -14.62 -21.53
C GLY A 96 -33.71 -15.21 -22.90
N VAL A 97 -34.85 -14.86 -23.48
CA VAL A 97 -35.23 -15.26 -24.84
C VAL A 97 -34.26 -14.67 -25.88
N TYR A 98 -33.93 -13.38 -25.77
CA TYR A 98 -32.95 -12.75 -26.66
C TYR A 98 -31.53 -13.31 -26.49
N LEU A 99 -31.10 -13.58 -25.27
CA LEU A 99 -29.81 -14.19 -24.98
C LEU A 99 -29.73 -15.60 -25.54
N SER A 100 -30.81 -16.39 -25.45
CA SER A 100 -30.91 -17.70 -26.07
C SER A 100 -30.71 -17.64 -27.59
N ALA A 101 -31.37 -16.69 -28.25
CA ALA A 101 -31.19 -16.44 -29.69
C ALA A 101 -29.75 -15.99 -30.03
N ALA A 102 -29.14 -15.15 -29.18
CA ALA A 102 -27.75 -14.71 -29.35
C ALA A 102 -26.74 -15.85 -29.16
N LEU A 103 -27.00 -16.80 -28.23
CA LEU A 103 -26.17 -17.97 -28.00
C LEU A 103 -26.15 -18.93 -29.20
N MET A 104 -27.25 -19.03 -29.96
CA MET A 104 -27.28 -19.83 -31.20
C MET A 104 -26.33 -19.28 -32.27
N LYS A 105 -26.02 -17.98 -32.23
CA LYS A 105 -25.09 -17.31 -33.17
C LYS A 105 -23.63 -17.36 -32.71
N VAL A 106 -23.32 -18.06 -31.61
CA VAL A 106 -21.93 -18.22 -31.13
C VAL A 106 -20.98 -18.80 -32.19
N PRO A 107 -21.35 -19.86 -32.95
CA PRO A 107 -20.51 -20.37 -34.03
C PRO A 107 -20.27 -19.35 -35.17
N GLN A 108 -21.16 -18.36 -35.31
CA GLN A 108 -21.17 -17.35 -36.38
C GLN A 108 -20.49 -16.04 -35.93
N GLY A 109 -19.56 -16.11 -34.98
CA GLY A 109 -18.75 -14.97 -34.52
C GLY A 109 -18.93 -14.58 -33.04
N GLY A 110 -19.97 -15.07 -32.36
CA GLY A 110 -20.18 -14.80 -30.93
C GLY A 110 -19.15 -15.44 -29.99
N TRP A 111 -18.28 -16.33 -30.48
CA TRP A 111 -17.26 -16.98 -29.66
C TRP A 111 -16.13 -16.04 -29.21
N ALA A 112 -15.79 -14.99 -29.97
CA ALA A 112 -14.65 -14.12 -29.62
C ALA A 112 -14.81 -13.35 -28.30
N PRO A 113 -15.94 -12.67 -28.00
CA PRO A 113 -16.12 -12.00 -26.71
C PRO A 113 -16.09 -13.00 -25.54
N LEU A 114 -16.52 -14.25 -25.74
CA LEU A 114 -16.43 -15.30 -24.73
C LEU A 114 -14.98 -15.70 -24.47
N VAL A 115 -14.19 -15.94 -25.53
CA VAL A 115 -12.75 -16.25 -25.41
C VAL A 115 -12.00 -15.10 -24.77
N LEU A 116 -12.25 -13.86 -25.22
CA LEU A 116 -11.63 -12.67 -24.66
C LEU A 116 -11.94 -12.51 -23.16
N SER A 117 -13.21 -12.70 -22.77
CA SER A 117 -13.64 -12.67 -21.37
C SER A 117 -12.98 -13.78 -20.55
N ALA A 118 -12.87 -14.99 -21.10
CA ALA A 118 -12.21 -16.11 -20.43
C ALA A 118 -10.71 -15.85 -20.21
N VAL A 119 -10.02 -15.23 -21.17
CA VAL A 119 -8.60 -14.84 -21.04
C VAL A 119 -8.43 -13.80 -19.93
N PHE A 120 -9.24 -12.73 -19.92
CA PHE A 120 -9.17 -11.72 -18.85
C PHE A 120 -9.52 -12.30 -17.48
N LEU A 121 -10.53 -13.18 -17.40
CA LEU A 121 -10.89 -13.87 -16.17
C LEU A 121 -9.74 -14.75 -15.67
N LEU A 122 -9.07 -15.49 -16.54
CA LEU A 122 -7.91 -16.31 -16.18
C LEU A 122 -6.77 -15.46 -15.62
N ILE A 123 -6.45 -14.33 -16.26
CA ILE A 123 -5.41 -13.40 -15.80
C ILE A 123 -5.77 -12.86 -14.41
N MET A 124 -7.00 -12.36 -14.24
CA MET A 124 -7.48 -11.81 -12.97
C MET A 124 -7.51 -12.89 -11.88
N TYR A 125 -7.95 -14.10 -12.20
CA TYR A 125 -8.00 -15.23 -11.29
C TYR A 125 -6.60 -15.62 -10.80
N ILE A 126 -5.63 -15.76 -11.71
CA ILE A 126 -4.24 -16.07 -11.37
C ILE A 126 -3.64 -14.97 -10.47
N TRP A 127 -3.87 -13.69 -10.81
CA TRP A 127 -3.40 -12.56 -10.01
C TRP A 127 -3.99 -12.59 -8.60
N HIS A 128 -5.32 -12.66 -8.49
CA HIS A 128 -6.02 -12.67 -7.22
C HIS A 128 -5.63 -13.88 -6.37
N TYR A 129 -5.48 -15.06 -7.00
CA TYR A 129 -4.99 -16.26 -6.33
C TYR A 129 -3.58 -16.06 -5.76
N GLY A 130 -2.64 -15.52 -6.55
CA GLY A 130 -1.26 -15.26 -6.13
C GLY A 130 -1.15 -14.25 -4.99
N ILE A 131 -1.84 -13.11 -5.10
CA ILE A 131 -1.88 -12.09 -4.03
C ILE A 131 -2.50 -12.66 -2.75
N ARG A 132 -3.64 -13.37 -2.87
CA ARG A 132 -4.30 -13.98 -1.71
C ARG A 132 -3.39 -15.01 -1.05
N LYS A 133 -2.66 -15.80 -1.83
CA LYS A 133 -1.70 -16.80 -1.31
C LYS A 133 -0.51 -16.15 -0.62
N LYS A 134 0.08 -15.10 -1.21
CA LYS A 134 1.12 -14.29 -0.56
C LYS A 134 0.64 -13.74 0.78
N TYR A 135 -0.51 -13.07 0.80
CA TYR A 135 -1.08 -12.47 1.99
C TYR A 135 -1.35 -13.51 3.10
N ASN A 136 -1.91 -14.67 2.74
CA ASN A 136 -2.10 -15.75 3.71
C ASN A 136 -0.76 -16.27 4.26
N PHE A 137 0.26 -16.42 3.42
CA PHE A 137 1.59 -16.83 3.88
C PHE A 137 2.18 -15.82 4.87
N ASP A 138 2.10 -14.52 4.55
CA ASP A 138 2.53 -13.44 5.45
C ASP A 138 1.77 -13.44 6.78
N LEU A 139 0.47 -13.76 6.76
CA LEU A 139 -0.34 -13.88 7.98
C LEU A 139 0.05 -15.07 8.87
N HIS A 140 0.38 -16.21 8.27
CA HIS A 140 0.73 -17.42 9.02
C HIS A 140 2.18 -17.37 9.51
N ASN A 141 3.08 -16.76 8.74
CA ASN A 141 4.49 -16.63 9.08
C ASN A 141 4.79 -15.33 9.85
N LYS A 142 3.82 -14.81 10.60
CA LYS A 142 4.05 -13.67 11.49
C LYS A 142 5.05 -14.04 12.55
N VAL A 143 6.03 -13.16 12.76
CA VAL A 143 7.04 -13.35 13.79
C VAL A 143 6.40 -13.01 15.13
N SER A 144 6.50 -13.94 16.09
CA SER A 144 5.98 -13.69 17.44
C SER A 144 6.78 -12.57 18.10
N LEU A 145 6.10 -11.68 18.81
CA LEU A 145 6.75 -10.61 19.56
C LEU A 145 7.75 -11.16 20.59
N LYS A 146 7.48 -12.36 21.14
CA LYS A 146 8.38 -13.08 22.05
C LYS A 146 9.74 -13.36 21.43
N TRP A 147 9.81 -13.69 20.14
CA TRP A 147 11.08 -13.89 19.43
C TRP A 147 11.91 -12.59 19.39
N ILE A 148 11.26 -11.45 19.13
CA ILE A 148 11.89 -10.12 19.09
C ILE A 148 12.38 -9.68 20.47
N LEU A 149 11.59 -9.93 21.51
CA LEU A 149 12.00 -9.65 22.89
C LEU A 149 13.15 -10.57 23.32
N GLY A 150 13.19 -11.80 22.81
CA GLY A 150 14.30 -12.73 22.99
C GLY A 150 15.59 -12.27 22.29
N LEU A 151 15.49 -11.51 21.18
CA LEU A 151 16.60 -10.85 20.49
C LEU A 151 17.10 -9.58 21.18
N GLY A 152 16.84 -9.44 22.48
CA GLY A 152 17.32 -8.34 23.30
C GLY A 152 18.85 -8.14 23.25
N PRO A 153 19.38 -7.16 24.01
CA PRO A 153 20.78 -6.73 23.95
C PRO A 153 21.82 -7.85 24.15
N SER A 154 21.42 -9.03 24.64
CA SER A 154 22.22 -10.23 24.79
C SER A 154 22.57 -10.95 23.48
N LEU A 155 21.84 -10.74 22.36
CA LEU A 155 22.07 -11.46 21.09
C LEU A 155 23.08 -10.81 20.14
N GLY A 156 23.78 -9.76 20.55
CA GLY A 156 24.85 -9.14 19.74
C GLY A 156 24.36 -8.34 18.53
N ILE A 157 23.10 -7.89 18.53
CA ILE A 157 22.56 -7.03 17.47
C ILE A 157 22.97 -5.59 17.71
N VAL A 158 23.60 -4.96 16.71
CA VAL A 158 24.08 -3.58 16.78
C VAL A 158 22.94 -2.62 16.43
N ARG A 159 22.74 -1.57 17.24
CA ARG A 159 21.81 -0.48 16.92
C ARG A 159 22.53 0.67 16.24
N VAL A 160 22.22 0.91 14.97
CA VAL A 160 22.79 2.04 14.21
C VAL A 160 21.96 3.31 14.44
N PRO A 161 22.58 4.50 14.52
CA PRO A 161 21.83 5.75 14.64
C PRO A 161 21.00 5.99 13.36
N GLY A 162 19.73 6.36 13.53
CA GLY A 162 18.80 6.59 12.41
C GLY A 162 17.39 6.06 12.68
N ILE A 163 16.49 6.31 11.73
CA ILE A 163 15.13 5.77 11.70
C ILE A 163 15.02 4.73 10.58
N GLY A 164 14.59 3.51 10.91
CA GLY A 164 14.29 2.47 9.94
C GLY A 164 12.79 2.34 9.69
N LEU A 165 12.33 2.68 8.50
CA LEU A 165 10.94 2.50 8.07
C LEU A 165 10.78 1.17 7.35
N ILE A 166 10.07 0.22 7.95
CA ILE A 166 9.81 -1.10 7.34
C ILE A 166 8.40 -1.10 6.73
N TYR A 167 8.31 -1.18 5.42
CA TYR A 167 7.02 -1.24 4.73
C TYR A 167 6.46 -2.67 4.74
N SER A 168 5.21 -2.80 5.19
CA SER A 168 4.52 -4.09 5.31
C SER A 168 3.04 -3.98 4.97
N GLU A 169 2.49 -5.02 4.37
CA GLU A 169 1.03 -5.15 4.12
C GLU A 169 0.27 -5.64 5.37
N LEU A 170 0.99 -6.12 6.39
CA LEU A 170 0.44 -6.63 7.63
C LEU A 170 0.03 -5.47 8.55
N ALA A 171 -1.25 -5.43 8.89
CA ALA A 171 -1.76 -4.49 9.87
C ALA A 171 -1.43 -4.92 11.31
N THR A 172 -1.11 -6.20 11.54
CA THR A 172 -0.89 -6.78 12.88
C THR A 172 0.28 -7.76 12.92
N GLY A 173 1.04 -7.72 14.01
CA GLY A 173 2.28 -8.49 14.19
C GLY A 173 3.49 -7.90 13.44
N VAL A 174 4.63 -8.56 13.56
CA VAL A 174 5.87 -8.16 12.87
C VAL A 174 6.06 -9.01 11.62
N PRO A 175 6.33 -8.39 10.46
CA PRO A 175 6.50 -9.11 9.20
C PRO A 175 7.73 -10.03 9.24
N ALA A 176 7.63 -11.20 8.60
CA ALA A 176 8.74 -12.13 8.40
C ALA A 176 9.95 -11.51 7.69
N ILE A 177 9.73 -10.42 6.93
CA ILE A 177 10.83 -9.67 6.30
C ILE A 177 11.83 -9.15 7.33
N PHE A 178 11.34 -8.76 8.50
CA PHE A 178 12.18 -8.21 9.55
C PHE A 178 13.04 -9.28 10.19
N SER A 179 12.48 -10.47 10.46
CA SER A 179 13.29 -11.56 11.01
C SER A 179 14.38 -11.98 10.02
N HIS A 180 14.04 -12.15 8.75
CA HIS A 180 15.02 -12.48 7.71
C HIS A 180 16.08 -11.38 7.52
N PHE A 181 15.69 -10.12 7.64
CA PHE A 181 16.63 -9.00 7.60
C PHE A 181 17.62 -9.06 8.77
N VAL A 182 17.12 -9.18 10.00
CA VAL A 182 17.96 -9.18 11.21
C VAL A 182 18.88 -10.41 11.28
N THR A 183 18.45 -11.57 10.77
CA THR A 183 19.30 -12.77 10.75
C THR A 183 20.46 -12.67 9.75
N ASN A 184 20.28 -11.94 8.65
CA ASN A 184 21.33 -11.76 7.64
C ASN A 184 22.21 -10.54 7.93
N LEU A 185 21.62 -9.50 8.52
CA LEU A 185 22.29 -8.28 8.93
C LEU A 185 21.93 -8.01 10.39
N PRO A 186 22.81 -8.38 11.36
CA PRO A 186 22.57 -8.16 12.78
C PRO A 186 22.80 -6.68 13.16
N ALA A 187 22.22 -5.77 12.38
CA ALA A 187 22.23 -4.34 12.61
C ALA A 187 20.89 -3.73 12.18
N PHE A 188 20.25 -2.97 13.06
CA PHE A 188 19.05 -2.20 12.71
C PHE A 188 19.04 -0.84 13.41
N HIS A 189 18.16 0.04 12.95
CA HIS A 189 18.11 1.45 13.37
C HIS A 189 17.66 1.62 14.82
N LYS A 190 18.19 2.64 15.51
CA LYS A 190 17.83 2.98 16.90
C LYS A 190 16.32 3.09 17.09
N VAL A 191 15.62 3.73 16.15
CA VAL A 191 14.16 3.82 16.10
C VAL A 191 13.66 3.03 14.89
N LEU A 192 12.71 2.13 15.11
CA LEU A 192 12.12 1.32 14.05
C LEU A 192 10.62 1.57 13.94
N VAL A 193 10.13 1.80 12.73
CA VAL A 193 8.71 2.03 12.47
C VAL A 193 8.22 1.06 11.40
N PHE A 194 7.27 0.20 11.74
CA PHE A 194 6.56 -0.65 10.78
C PHE A 194 5.44 0.16 10.14
N VAL A 195 5.60 0.52 8.86
CA VAL A 195 4.65 1.33 8.11
C VAL A 195 3.74 0.43 7.28
N CYS A 196 2.44 0.53 7.50
CA CYS A 196 1.41 -0.18 6.75
C CYS A 196 0.48 0.81 6.05
N VAL A 197 0.55 0.86 4.72
CA VAL A 197 -0.31 1.73 3.92
C VAL A 197 -1.61 0.99 3.58
N LYS A 198 -2.76 1.58 3.89
CA LYS A 198 -4.09 1.02 3.61
C LYS A 198 -4.96 2.02 2.86
N SER A 199 -5.57 1.56 1.77
CA SER A 199 -6.61 2.33 1.09
C SER A 199 -7.97 2.08 1.73
N VAL A 200 -8.71 3.15 2.01
CA VAL A 200 -10.04 3.14 2.62
C VAL A 200 -11.06 3.56 1.54
N PRO A 201 -12.30 3.02 1.51
CA PRO A 201 -13.31 3.32 0.50
C PRO A 201 -13.98 4.70 0.69
N VAL A 202 -13.21 5.72 1.04
CA VAL A 202 -13.65 7.12 1.18
C VAL A 202 -12.83 8.00 0.23
N PRO A 203 -13.38 9.12 -0.29
CA PRO A 203 -12.66 9.94 -1.27
C PRO A 203 -11.38 10.53 -0.70
N TYR A 204 -11.47 11.15 0.48
CA TYR A 204 -10.35 11.76 1.19
C TYR A 204 -10.43 11.32 2.64
N VAL A 205 -9.29 10.92 3.22
CA VAL A 205 -9.20 10.68 4.66
C VAL A 205 -8.73 11.98 5.33
N PRO A 206 -9.43 12.48 6.37
CA PRO A 206 -9.01 13.69 7.05
C PRO A 206 -7.60 13.49 7.66
N PRO A 207 -6.77 14.53 7.72
CA PRO A 207 -5.37 14.41 8.17
C PRO A 207 -5.26 13.88 9.60
N GLU A 208 -6.29 14.07 10.42
CA GLU A 208 -6.37 13.61 11.81
C GLU A 208 -6.62 12.11 11.99
N GLU A 209 -7.18 11.43 10.99
CA GLU A 209 -7.39 9.97 11.02
C GLU A 209 -6.40 9.21 10.11
N ARG A 210 -5.50 9.96 9.47
CA ARG A 210 -4.59 9.45 8.46
C ARG A 210 -3.50 8.59 9.06
N PHE A 211 -2.97 8.97 10.22
CA PHE A 211 -1.91 8.25 10.91
C PHE A 211 -2.46 7.59 12.17
N LEU A 212 -2.39 6.26 12.19
CA LEU A 212 -2.61 5.49 13.40
C LEU A 212 -1.27 5.00 13.88
N ILE A 213 -0.94 5.26 15.14
CA ILE A 213 0.34 4.86 15.72
C ILE A 213 0.09 3.99 16.93
N GLY A 214 0.90 2.94 17.07
CA GLY A 214 0.89 2.09 18.24
C GLY A 214 2.26 1.53 18.53
N ARG A 215 2.43 1.06 19.76
CA ARG A 215 3.70 0.49 20.22
C ARG A 215 3.73 -1.02 19.94
N VAL A 216 4.87 -1.51 19.44
CA VAL A 216 5.07 -2.94 19.14
C VAL A 216 5.80 -3.64 20.27
N CYS A 217 6.89 -3.04 20.76
CA CYS A 217 7.72 -3.56 21.86
C CYS A 217 7.72 -2.58 23.04
N PRO A 218 8.07 -3.01 24.26
CA PRO A 218 8.21 -2.13 25.42
C PRO A 218 9.10 -0.90 25.14
N ARG A 219 8.89 0.17 25.91
CA ARG A 219 9.57 1.48 25.76
C ARG A 219 11.07 1.43 25.41
N PRO A 220 11.93 0.60 26.04
CA PRO A 220 13.37 0.58 25.72
C PRO A 220 13.69 0.13 24.29
N TYR A 221 12.80 -0.58 23.61
CA TYR A 221 13.08 -1.10 22.27
C TYR A 221 12.89 -0.06 21.17
N ARG A 222 12.16 1.05 21.41
CA ARG A 222 11.88 2.12 20.43
C ARG A 222 11.31 1.60 19.09
N MET A 223 10.35 0.67 19.17
CA MET A 223 9.70 0.06 18.01
C MET A 223 8.22 0.44 17.96
N TYR A 224 7.82 1.09 16.87
CA TYR A 224 6.46 1.59 16.64
C TYR A 224 5.85 0.94 15.41
N ARG A 225 4.51 0.93 15.37
CA ARG A 225 3.70 0.58 14.20
C ARG A 225 2.95 1.82 13.78
N CYS A 226 2.99 2.12 12.49
CA CYS A 226 2.22 3.18 11.87
C CYS A 226 1.33 2.59 10.77
N ILE A 227 0.02 2.79 10.86
CA ILE A 227 -0.92 2.51 9.77
C ILE A 227 -1.31 3.83 9.14
N VAL A 228 -1.01 3.98 7.85
CA VAL A 228 -1.33 5.18 7.07
C VAL A 228 -2.55 4.89 6.20
N ARG A 229 -3.62 5.65 6.38
CA ARG A 229 -4.88 5.50 5.65
C ARG A 229 -4.98 6.51 4.52
N TYR A 230 -5.28 6.05 3.32
CA TYR A 230 -5.52 6.89 2.16
C TYR A 230 -6.90 6.64 1.58
N GLY A 231 -7.60 7.70 1.21
CA GLY A 231 -8.80 7.66 0.39
C GLY A 231 -8.47 7.43 -1.08
N TYR A 232 -9.47 7.05 -1.88
CA TYR A 232 -9.27 6.75 -3.30
C TYR A 232 -8.96 7.99 -4.17
N LYS A 233 -9.18 9.21 -3.67
CA LYS A 233 -8.75 10.46 -4.31
C LYS A 233 -7.54 11.11 -3.62
N ASP A 234 -7.01 10.53 -2.54
CA ASP A 234 -5.82 11.06 -1.90
C ASP A 234 -4.59 10.84 -2.79
N ILE A 235 -4.02 11.95 -3.28
CA ILE A 235 -2.83 11.90 -4.12
C ILE A 235 -1.62 11.63 -3.23
N GLN A 236 -0.93 10.52 -3.46
CA GLN A 236 0.33 10.17 -2.79
C GLN A 236 1.53 10.93 -3.41
N ARG A 237 1.39 12.25 -3.55
CA ARG A 237 2.49 13.17 -3.82
C ARG A 237 2.82 13.81 -2.48
N ASP A 238 3.80 13.26 -1.77
CA ASP A 238 4.34 13.97 -0.60
C ASP A 238 5.85 14.09 -0.80
N ASP A 239 6.22 15.29 -1.27
CA ASP A 239 7.58 15.76 -1.52
C ASP A 239 8.34 15.93 -0.19
N GLY A 240 8.75 14.83 0.44
CA GLY A 240 9.53 14.83 1.70
C GLY A 240 8.75 15.17 2.98
N ASN A 241 7.48 15.61 2.89
CA ASN A 241 6.66 15.93 4.05
C ASN A 241 6.11 14.69 4.80
N PHE A 242 6.07 13.52 4.17
CA PHE A 242 5.57 12.29 4.79
C PHE A 242 6.40 11.91 6.03
N GLU A 243 7.73 11.92 5.91
CA GLU A 243 8.64 11.61 7.02
C GLU A 243 8.42 12.56 8.19
N ASN A 244 8.27 13.86 7.91
CA ASN A 244 8.05 14.89 8.94
C ASN A 244 6.71 14.67 9.67
N LYS A 245 5.62 14.44 8.93
CA LYS A 245 4.30 14.16 9.51
C LYS A 245 4.33 12.88 10.35
N LEU A 246 4.99 11.82 9.86
CA LEU A 246 5.13 10.56 10.58
C LEU A 246 5.85 10.77 11.92
N ILE A 247 6.98 11.49 11.91
CA ILE A 247 7.78 11.74 13.12
C ILE A 247 7.00 12.61 14.11
N GLN A 248 6.29 13.63 13.63
CA GLN A 248 5.41 14.44 14.47
C GLN A 248 4.33 13.59 15.15
N SER A 249 3.64 12.73 14.39
CA SER A 249 2.63 11.85 14.95
C SER A 249 3.21 10.84 15.95
N ILE A 250 4.44 10.34 15.74
CA ILE A 250 5.12 9.47 16.72
C ILE A 250 5.42 10.24 18.02
N ALA A 251 5.87 11.49 17.90
CA ALA A 251 6.13 12.34 19.07
C ALA A 251 4.86 12.62 19.87
N GLU A 252 3.76 12.94 19.19
CA GLU A 252 2.43 13.10 19.81
C GLU A 252 1.98 11.82 20.52
N PHE A 253 2.18 10.65 19.90
CA PHE A 253 1.87 9.36 20.53
C PHE A 253 2.68 9.11 21.81
N ILE A 254 3.99 9.40 21.80
CA ILE A 254 4.86 9.22 22.97
C ILE A 254 4.40 10.10 24.13
N GLN A 255 3.96 11.33 23.84
CA GLN A 255 3.44 12.26 24.86
C GLN A 255 2.08 11.80 25.39
N MET A 256 1.17 11.39 24.51
CA MET A 256 -0.14 10.87 24.90
C MET A 256 -0.02 9.63 25.81
N GLU A 257 0.87 8.70 25.46
CA GLU A 257 1.13 7.48 26.26
C GLU A 257 1.71 7.80 27.65
N ALA A 258 2.34 8.96 27.83
CA ALA A 258 2.85 9.41 29.13
C ALA A 258 1.74 9.93 30.07
N VAL A 259 0.70 10.56 29.51
CA VAL A 259 -0.38 11.19 30.28
C VAL A 259 -1.45 10.17 30.69
N GLU A 260 -1.71 9.14 29.86
CA GLU A 260 -2.70 8.10 30.14
C GLU A 260 -2.05 6.70 30.27
N PRO A 261 -1.43 6.37 31.43
CA PRO A 261 -0.81 5.06 31.65
C PRO A 261 -1.79 3.87 31.64
N GLN A 262 -3.11 4.12 31.67
CA GLN A 262 -4.14 3.07 31.53
C GLN A 262 -4.14 2.39 30.16
N PHE A 263 -3.43 2.92 29.15
CA PHE A 263 -3.14 2.20 27.90
C PHE A 263 -2.17 1.02 28.06
N SER A 264 -1.50 0.89 29.21
CA SER A 264 -0.50 -0.15 29.49
C SER A 264 -0.93 -1.20 30.54
N SER A 265 -2.03 -1.00 31.28
CA SER A 265 -2.37 -1.82 32.44
C SER A 265 -3.75 -2.52 32.33
N SER A 266 -3.96 -3.30 31.28
CA SER A 266 -4.91 -4.41 31.35
C SER A 266 -4.11 -5.71 31.32
N GLU A 267 -4.07 -6.42 32.45
CA GLU A 267 -3.63 -7.82 32.58
C GLU A 267 -4.61 -8.78 31.86
N SER A 268 -4.92 -8.48 30.61
CA SER A 268 -5.43 -9.43 29.64
C SER A 268 -4.53 -9.32 28.40
N PRO A 269 -3.96 -10.44 27.92
CA PRO A 269 -2.98 -10.43 26.86
C PRO A 269 -3.70 -10.26 25.52
N SER A 270 -4.29 -9.09 25.26
CA SER A 270 -4.52 -8.67 23.89
C SER A 270 -3.15 -8.33 23.29
N LEU A 271 -2.47 -9.38 22.82
CA LEU A 271 -1.11 -9.38 22.23
C LEU A 271 -0.96 -8.51 20.97
N ASP A 272 -1.98 -7.73 20.61
CA ASP A 272 -2.03 -6.88 19.44
C ASP A 272 -2.23 -5.45 19.95
N GLY A 273 -1.12 -4.70 20.07
CA GLY A 273 -1.07 -3.39 20.72
C GLY A 273 -2.19 -2.48 20.24
N ARG A 274 -2.93 -1.86 21.17
CA ARG A 274 -3.96 -0.88 20.83
C ARG A 274 -3.32 0.27 20.05
N MET A 275 -3.91 0.59 18.90
CA MET A 275 -3.49 1.70 18.05
C MET A 275 -4.20 2.97 18.51
N ALA A 276 -3.47 4.07 18.57
CA ALA A 276 -4.01 5.38 18.83
C ALA A 276 -4.13 6.17 17.52
N VAL A 277 -5.22 6.91 17.38
CA VAL A 277 -5.47 7.83 16.27
C VAL A 277 -4.76 9.15 16.60
N MET A 278 -3.89 9.64 15.71
CA MET A 278 -3.15 10.88 15.95
C MET A 278 -3.75 12.02 15.13
N SER A 279 -4.41 12.96 15.81
CA SER A 279 -4.89 14.19 15.19
C SER A 279 -3.75 15.18 15.04
N ILE A 280 -3.34 15.48 13.80
CA ILE A 280 -2.37 16.54 13.50
C ILE A 280 -3.10 17.89 13.60
N ASN A 281 -3.43 18.34 14.81
CA ASN A 281 -3.99 19.67 15.04
C ASN A 281 -2.86 20.67 15.33
N PRO A 282 -2.66 21.73 14.51
CA PRO A 282 -1.64 22.74 14.76
C PRO A 282 -2.02 23.75 15.85
N VAL A 283 -3.15 23.59 16.53
CA VAL A 283 -3.67 24.59 17.47
C VAL A 283 -4.07 23.91 18.79
N GLN A 284 -3.48 24.40 19.88
CA GLN A 284 -3.65 23.99 21.29
C GLN A 284 -2.98 22.69 21.74
N SER A 285 -1.65 22.67 21.72
CA SER A 285 -0.86 21.92 22.70
C SER A 285 0.47 22.62 22.88
N SER A 286 0.72 23.19 24.05
CA SER A 286 2.01 23.77 24.49
C SER A 286 3.13 22.72 24.64
N LEU A 287 3.01 21.59 23.95
CA LEU A 287 3.79 20.36 24.10
C LEU A 287 4.28 19.79 22.74
N SER A 288 3.89 20.36 21.59
CA SER A 288 4.33 19.87 20.28
C SER A 288 5.81 20.16 19.99
N LEU A 289 6.47 19.24 19.26
CA LEU A 289 7.82 19.48 18.73
C LEU A 289 7.81 20.75 17.88
N ILE A 290 8.65 21.73 18.21
CA ILE A 290 8.77 22.95 17.43
C ILE A 290 9.53 22.58 16.15
N ALA A 291 8.80 22.52 15.04
CA ALA A 291 9.37 22.41 13.71
C ALA A 291 9.82 23.81 13.26
N SER A 292 11.13 24.08 13.29
CA SER A 292 11.67 25.30 12.69
C SER A 292 11.89 25.04 11.20
N GLU A 293 11.15 25.74 10.34
CA GLU A 293 11.44 25.80 8.91
C GLU A 293 12.56 26.82 8.70
N GLN A 294 13.75 26.37 8.28
CA GLN A 294 14.82 27.24 7.85
C GLN A 294 15.15 26.95 6.39
N ASP A 295 14.81 27.90 5.52
CA ASP A 295 15.31 27.96 4.14
C ASP A 295 16.79 28.34 4.17
N PHE A 296 17.67 27.36 4.42
CA PHE A 296 19.11 27.60 4.27
C PHE A 296 19.49 27.59 2.79
N ILE A 297 19.77 28.79 2.27
CA ILE A 297 20.78 28.96 1.24
C ILE A 297 22.10 28.48 1.86
N SER A 298 22.71 27.49 1.23
CA SER A 298 23.95 26.85 1.65
C SER A 298 25.08 27.85 1.87
N ILE A 299 25.39 28.14 3.13
CA ILE A 299 26.72 28.51 3.57
C ILE A 299 27.03 27.59 4.75
N ASP A 300 27.82 26.56 4.46
CA ASP A 300 28.36 25.62 5.42
C ASP A 300 29.23 26.37 6.44
N GLU A 301 28.92 26.23 7.73
CA GLU A 301 29.93 26.29 8.77
C GLU A 301 29.54 25.41 9.98
N SER A 302 30.28 24.31 10.13
CA SER A 302 30.38 23.40 11.30
C SER A 302 29.13 22.53 11.61
N ILE A 303 29.21 21.22 11.77
CA ILE A 303 30.14 20.44 12.61
C ILE A 303 30.50 19.11 11.91
N GLN A 304 31.80 18.87 11.80
CA GLN A 304 32.40 17.62 11.36
C GLN A 304 32.07 16.49 12.33
N SER A 305 31.28 15.51 11.89
CA SER A 305 31.35 14.16 12.44
C SER A 305 31.04 13.14 11.34
N SER A 306 32.13 12.61 10.76
CA SER A 306 32.21 11.28 10.14
C SER A 306 31.12 10.91 9.11
N ARG A 307 31.23 11.42 7.89
CA ARG A 307 30.60 10.80 6.71
C ARG A 307 31.66 10.60 5.62
N SER A 308 31.71 9.41 5.02
CA SER A 308 32.70 9.08 3.98
C SER A 308 32.55 10.00 2.76
N LEU A 309 33.69 10.35 2.15
CA LEU A 309 33.75 11.18 0.93
C LEU A 309 32.88 10.62 -0.22
N THR A 310 32.74 9.30 -0.31
CA THR A 310 31.87 8.61 -1.28
C THR A 310 30.38 8.85 -1.06
N LEU A 311 29.92 8.98 0.18
CA LEU A 311 28.53 9.28 0.48
C LEU A 311 28.18 10.74 0.16
N GLN A 312 29.13 11.65 0.36
CA GLN A 312 29.00 13.04 -0.05
C GLN A 312 28.93 13.17 -1.58
N SER A 313 29.80 12.47 -2.32
CA SER A 313 29.78 12.53 -3.80
C SER A 313 28.52 11.94 -4.42
N LEU A 314 28.00 10.84 -3.87
CA LEU A 314 26.73 10.24 -4.31
C LEU A 314 25.53 11.15 -4.02
N ARG A 315 25.56 11.85 -2.87
CA ARG A 315 24.50 12.79 -2.50
C ARG A 315 24.50 14.03 -3.38
N SER A 316 25.68 14.61 -3.65
CA SER A 316 25.79 15.74 -4.58
C SER A 316 25.39 15.36 -6.01
N ALA A 317 25.77 14.18 -6.50
CA ALA A 317 25.39 13.73 -7.84
C ALA A 317 23.88 13.53 -7.98
N TYR A 318 23.22 13.04 -6.93
CA TYR A 318 21.76 12.90 -6.92
C TYR A 318 21.02 14.24 -6.81
N ASP A 319 21.52 15.16 -5.99
CA ASP A 319 20.93 16.50 -5.83
C ASP A 319 21.07 17.33 -7.13
N ASP A 320 22.11 17.07 -7.93
CA ASP A 320 22.34 17.69 -9.26
C ASP A 320 21.44 17.08 -10.36
N GLU A 321 21.18 15.76 -10.32
CA GLU A 321 20.26 15.09 -11.26
C GLU A 321 18.78 15.39 -11.00
N ASN A 322 18.40 15.86 -9.81
CA ASN A 322 16.99 16.10 -9.46
C ASN A 322 16.75 17.45 -8.73
N PRO A 323 16.90 18.59 -9.42
CA PRO A 323 16.82 19.94 -8.82
C PRO A 323 15.43 20.29 -8.24
N GLN A 324 14.40 19.48 -8.52
CA GLN A 324 13.04 19.63 -7.98
C GLN A 324 12.88 19.05 -6.56
N ILE A 325 13.79 18.19 -6.09
CA ILE A 325 13.78 17.62 -4.73
C ILE A 325 14.69 18.44 -3.81
N ARG A 326 14.38 19.72 -3.61
CA ARG A 326 14.92 20.45 -2.45
C ARG A 326 14.29 19.87 -1.19
N ARG A 327 14.96 18.93 -0.54
CA ARG A 327 14.51 18.37 0.76
C ARG A 327 14.44 19.49 1.79
N ARG A 328 13.22 19.87 2.18
CA ARG A 328 12.99 20.78 3.31
C ARG A 328 13.46 20.09 4.59
N HIS A 329 14.63 20.48 5.08
CA HIS A 329 15.19 19.92 6.30
C HIS A 329 14.55 20.59 7.52
N VAL A 330 13.48 19.98 8.04
CA VAL A 330 12.79 20.49 9.23
C VAL A 330 13.56 20.03 10.47
N ARG A 331 14.08 20.97 11.25
CA ARG A 331 14.68 20.65 12.55
C ARG A 331 13.58 20.62 13.61
N PHE A 332 13.48 19.50 14.32
CA PHE A 332 12.60 19.39 15.47
C PHE A 332 13.36 19.81 16.73
N GLN A 333 12.80 20.74 17.48
CA GLN A 333 13.30 21.11 18.80
C GLN A 333 12.31 20.63 19.86
N LEU A 334 12.83 20.04 20.95
CA LEU A 334 11.98 19.69 22.09
C LEU A 334 11.57 20.96 22.85
N PRO A 335 10.29 21.11 23.21
CA PRO A 335 9.88 22.18 24.11
C PRO A 335 10.55 22.00 25.48
N SER A 336 11.13 23.08 26.01
CA SER A 336 11.80 23.11 27.31
C SER A 336 10.76 23.21 28.43
N ASN A 337 10.04 22.11 28.70
CA ASN A 337 9.06 22.05 29.78
C ASN A 337 9.64 21.28 31.00
N PRO A 338 9.80 21.92 32.18
CA PRO A 338 10.36 21.28 33.37
C PRO A 338 9.45 20.23 34.03
N GLY A 339 8.20 20.06 33.60
CA GLY A 339 7.25 19.06 34.13
C GLY A 339 7.17 17.73 33.38
N MET A 340 7.99 17.51 32.34
CA MET A 340 7.96 16.28 31.52
C MET A 340 8.74 15.14 32.19
N ASP A 341 8.16 13.93 32.22
CA ASP A 341 8.82 12.71 32.70
C ASP A 341 10.19 12.53 31.99
N PRO A 342 11.31 12.36 32.74
CA PRO A 342 12.64 12.19 32.15
C PRO A 342 12.71 11.05 31.13
N LEU A 343 11.96 9.96 31.31
CA LEU A 343 11.96 8.81 30.38
C LEU A 343 11.33 9.16 29.03
N VAL A 344 10.30 9.99 29.05
CA VAL A 344 9.58 10.47 27.86
C VAL A 344 10.44 11.48 27.10
N ARG A 345 11.13 12.35 27.84
CA ARG A 345 12.08 13.31 27.27
C ARG A 345 13.26 12.60 26.59
N GLU A 346 13.81 11.56 27.21
CA GLU A 346 14.85 10.73 26.61
C GLU A 346 14.36 10.08 25.31
N GLU A 347 13.16 9.50 25.32
CA GLU A 347 12.55 8.87 24.13
C GLU A 347 12.32 9.85 22.97
N LEU A 348 11.84 11.05 23.26
CA LEU A 348 11.68 12.12 22.27
C LEU A 348 13.03 12.62 21.74
N THR A 349 14.05 12.70 22.60
CA THR A 349 15.40 13.11 22.21
C THR A 349 16.05 12.06 21.30
N ASP A 350 15.90 10.78 21.61
CA ASP A 350 16.31 9.66 20.76
C ASP A 350 15.65 9.74 19.38
N LEU A 351 14.36 10.06 19.32
CA LEU A 351 13.61 10.20 18.07
C LEU A 351 14.14 11.35 17.20
N VAL A 352 14.39 12.51 17.80
CA VAL A 352 14.96 13.68 17.09
C VAL A 352 16.37 13.39 16.60
N GLN A 353 17.24 12.82 17.45
CA GLN A 353 18.60 12.45 17.08
C GLN A 353 18.61 11.38 15.96
N ALA A 354 17.70 10.41 16.04
CA ALA A 354 17.53 9.39 15.00
C ALA A 354 17.10 10.03 13.67
N LYS A 355 16.22 11.03 13.67
CA LYS A 355 15.87 11.76 12.45
C LYS A 355 17.09 12.48 11.85
N GLU A 356 17.87 13.18 12.65
CA GLU A 356 19.06 13.91 12.20
C GLU A 356 20.13 12.97 11.60
N ALA A 357 20.24 11.74 12.13
CA ALA A 357 21.13 10.72 11.58
C ALA A 357 20.68 10.21 10.20
N GLY A 358 19.37 10.20 9.92
CA GLY A 358 18.78 9.89 8.62
C GLY A 358 17.70 8.80 8.67
N VAL A 359 16.91 8.72 7.59
CA VAL A 359 15.84 7.73 7.42
C VAL A 359 16.23 6.70 6.36
N ALA A 360 16.14 5.42 6.71
CA ALA A 360 16.32 4.30 5.81
C ALA A 360 14.99 3.58 5.57
N TYR A 361 14.73 3.23 4.32
CA TYR A 361 13.52 2.58 3.87
C TYR A 361 13.82 1.11 3.62
N ILE A 362 13.12 0.21 4.30
CA ILE A 362 13.29 -1.23 4.15
C ILE A 362 12.00 -1.79 3.57
N MET A 363 12.09 -2.43 2.41
CA MET A 363 10.95 -3.01 1.73
C MET A 363 11.17 -4.48 1.40
N GLY A 364 10.16 -5.30 1.68
CA GLY A 364 10.20 -6.72 1.34
C GLY A 364 9.83 -6.98 -0.12
N HIS A 365 10.75 -7.57 -0.86
CA HIS A 365 10.50 -8.13 -2.19
C HIS A 365 10.28 -9.65 -2.09
N SER A 366 9.01 -10.03 -1.88
CA SER A 366 8.64 -11.44 -1.72
C SER A 366 8.34 -12.11 -3.07
N TYR A 367 9.08 -13.15 -3.42
CA TYR A 367 8.86 -14.01 -4.59
C TYR A 367 8.06 -15.24 -4.19
N VAL A 368 6.88 -15.41 -4.76
CA VAL A 368 6.06 -16.61 -4.52
C VAL A 368 6.49 -17.70 -5.49
N LYS A 369 6.86 -18.88 -4.97
CA LYS A 369 7.15 -20.10 -5.72
C LYS A 369 6.25 -21.24 -5.26
N ALA A 370 5.79 -22.08 -6.17
CA ALA A 370 5.04 -23.27 -5.80
C ALA A 370 5.94 -24.32 -5.13
N ARG A 371 5.44 -25.01 -4.10
CA ARG A 371 6.16 -26.18 -3.53
C ARG A 371 6.38 -27.28 -4.57
N ARG A 372 7.48 -28.02 -4.48
CA ARG A 372 7.80 -29.13 -5.40
C ARG A 372 6.71 -30.22 -5.44
N SER A 373 5.99 -30.42 -4.35
CA SER A 373 4.86 -31.36 -4.23
C SER A 373 3.53 -30.82 -4.77
N SER A 374 3.46 -29.56 -5.20
CA SER A 374 2.23 -28.97 -5.76
C SER A 374 1.90 -29.54 -7.15
N SER A 375 0.61 -29.60 -7.47
CA SER A 375 0.11 -30.00 -8.78
C SER A 375 0.71 -29.15 -9.91
N PHE A 376 0.81 -29.73 -11.11
CA PHE A 376 1.33 -29.06 -12.30
C PHE A 376 0.59 -27.74 -12.59
N LEU A 377 -0.75 -27.75 -12.50
CA LEU A 377 -1.57 -26.54 -12.69
C LEU A 377 -1.23 -25.44 -11.69
N LYS A 378 -0.97 -25.78 -10.43
CA LYS A 378 -0.58 -24.80 -9.41
C LYS A 378 0.82 -24.22 -9.68
N LYS A 379 1.76 -25.04 -10.14
CA LYS A 379 3.09 -24.57 -10.57
C LYS A 379 2.98 -23.63 -11.76
N LEU A 380 2.20 -23.99 -12.79
CA LEU A 380 1.95 -23.14 -13.95
C LEU A 380 1.33 -21.78 -13.55
N ALA A 381 0.30 -21.81 -12.71
CA ALA A 381 -0.37 -20.58 -12.26
C ALA A 381 0.55 -19.67 -11.45
N ILE A 382 1.35 -20.21 -10.51
CA ILE A 382 2.20 -19.41 -9.62
C ILE A 382 3.53 -19.03 -10.28
N ASP A 383 4.30 -20.02 -10.74
CA ASP A 383 5.68 -19.82 -11.16
C ASP A 383 5.77 -19.12 -12.53
N ILE A 384 4.79 -19.32 -13.40
CA ILE A 384 4.73 -18.70 -14.73
C ILE A 384 3.72 -17.55 -14.71
N GLY A 385 2.43 -17.82 -14.48
CA GLY A 385 1.37 -16.84 -14.62
C GLY A 385 1.52 -15.65 -13.67
N TYR A 386 1.53 -15.90 -12.35
CA TYR A 386 1.65 -14.84 -11.35
C TYR A 386 3.02 -14.14 -11.39
N SER A 387 4.10 -14.89 -11.57
CA SER A 387 5.45 -14.34 -11.72
C SER A 387 5.57 -13.40 -12.92
N PHE A 388 5.01 -13.79 -14.07
CA PHE A 388 4.99 -12.97 -15.28
C PHE A 388 4.17 -11.70 -15.07
N LEU A 389 2.93 -11.82 -14.58
CA LEU A 389 2.08 -10.66 -14.31
C LEU A 389 2.77 -9.70 -13.34
N ARG A 390 3.37 -10.22 -12.25
CA ARG A 390 4.04 -9.40 -11.24
C ARG A 390 5.25 -8.66 -11.80
N LYS A 391 6.00 -9.25 -12.74
CA LYS A 391 7.14 -8.59 -13.39
C LYS A 391 6.70 -7.47 -14.34
N ASN A 392 5.54 -7.62 -14.97
CA ASN A 392 4.98 -6.61 -15.87
C ASN A 392 4.21 -5.51 -15.13
N CYS A 393 3.75 -5.77 -13.90
CA CYS A 393 3.20 -4.75 -13.01
C CYS A 393 4.31 -3.95 -12.33
N ARG A 394 4.07 -2.67 -12.10
CA ARG A 394 5.04 -1.76 -11.48
C ARG A 394 5.30 -2.16 -10.01
N GLY A 395 6.57 -2.02 -9.59
CA GLY A 395 7.01 -2.44 -8.25
C GLY A 395 6.41 -1.58 -7.13
N PRO A 396 6.19 -2.15 -5.93
CA PRO A 396 5.57 -1.44 -4.82
C PRO A 396 6.42 -0.27 -4.28
N ALA A 397 7.76 -0.33 -4.42
CA ALA A 397 8.66 0.78 -4.07
C ALA A 397 8.45 2.01 -4.97
N VAL A 398 8.22 1.78 -6.27
CA VAL A 398 7.97 2.82 -7.27
C VAL A 398 6.55 3.38 -7.14
N ALA A 399 5.60 2.59 -6.64
CA ALA A 399 4.25 3.05 -6.33
C ALA A 399 4.22 4.00 -5.12
N LEU A 400 5.11 3.79 -4.14
CA LEU A 400 5.22 4.61 -2.94
C LEU A 400 6.17 5.82 -3.07
N ASN A 401 6.75 6.06 -4.26
CA ASN A 401 7.72 7.14 -4.53
C ASN A 401 8.87 7.20 -3.51
N ILE A 402 9.38 6.06 -3.07
CA ILE A 402 10.49 6.00 -2.11
C ILE A 402 11.81 6.35 -2.83
N PRO A 403 12.66 7.24 -2.27
CA PRO A 403 13.95 7.56 -2.88
C PRO A 403 14.87 6.33 -2.92
N HIS A 404 15.39 6.01 -4.11
CA HIS A 404 16.20 4.81 -4.35
C HIS A 404 17.49 4.74 -3.52
N ILE A 405 18.07 5.88 -3.13
CA ILE A 405 19.35 5.94 -2.40
C ILE A 405 19.24 5.42 -0.96
N SER A 406 18.07 5.54 -0.35
CA SER A 406 17.83 5.11 1.03
C SER A 406 17.02 3.81 1.11
N LEU A 407 16.79 3.13 -0.02
CA LEU A 407 15.97 1.92 -0.12
C LEU A 407 16.82 0.66 0.01
N ILE A 408 16.48 -0.18 0.98
CA ILE A 408 17.00 -1.53 1.16
C ILE A 408 15.90 -2.51 0.78
N GLU A 409 16.11 -3.22 -0.33
CA GLU A 409 15.22 -4.30 -0.75
C GLU A 409 15.66 -5.63 -0.14
N VAL A 410 14.78 -6.23 0.63
CA VAL A 410 15.03 -7.55 1.23
C VAL A 410 14.29 -8.59 0.39
N GLY A 411 15.04 -9.46 -0.29
CA GLY A 411 14.48 -10.56 -1.06
C GLY A 411 14.04 -11.71 -0.15
N MET A 412 12.81 -12.20 -0.31
CA MET A 412 12.36 -13.44 0.33
C MET A 412 11.64 -14.34 -0.65
N ILE A 413 11.79 -15.65 -0.50
CA ILE A 413 11.09 -16.65 -1.32
C ILE A 413 10.01 -17.32 -0.47
N TYR A 414 8.77 -17.20 -0.89
CA TYR A 414 7.61 -17.85 -0.26
C TYR A 414 7.23 -19.11 -1.02
N TYR A 415 7.34 -20.25 -0.35
CA TYR A 415 6.96 -21.54 -0.91
C TYR A 415 5.51 -21.88 -0.57
N VAL A 416 4.62 -21.70 -1.56
CA VAL A 416 3.16 -21.84 -1.38
C VAL A 416 2.59 -23.12 -1.97
#